data_AF-A0A4Y9UIK0-F1
#
_entry.id   AF-A0A4Y9UIK0-F1
#
_cell.length_a   1.000
_cell.length_b   1.000
_cell.length_c   1.000
_cell.angle_alpha   90.00
_cell.angle_beta   90.00
_cell.angle_gamma   90.00
#
_symmetry.space_group_name_H-M   'P 1'
#
loop_
_entity.id
_entity.type
_entity.pdbx_description
1 polymer ?
#
loop_
_entity_poly.entity_id
_entity_poly.type
_entity_poly.pdbx_seq_one_letter_code
_entity_poly.pdbx_strand_id
1 'polypeptide(L)'
;MTGQLRLDDHLQRYSETAPHALAVAAAVDAIAAAAIEIADLIATGDLADASGLTTGRNSDGDLQRDLDVQADAILRRCLSRLPIAALASEEMREPQIGDREAKICVAIDPLDGSSNIDINMTVGTIFSILPAPDDLALAFHQRGSAQLAAGFVTYGPQTSLVLTLGDGVDIFTLDRRAGCFRLARNAVQISETCEEFAINASNRRHWDTPVRAFVDECLAGVEGPANHNFNMRWIGSLVAEAYRILTRGGVFLYPSDARPGYGDGRLRLTYEAHPMAMIIEQAGGSATTGRERILELSAQSLHQRVPLIMGSSNEVQRVEELHCDPLLVASISAPLFARRGFFRL
;
A
#
# COMPACT_ATOMS: atom_id res chain seq x y z
N MET A 1 -17.12 27.02 -5.38
CA MET A 1 -16.84 25.62 -5.00
C MET A 1 -16.86 25.49 -3.47
N THR A 2 -18.02 25.75 -2.88
CA THR A 2 -18.32 25.58 -1.45
C THR A 2 -19.29 24.40 -1.38
N GLY A 3 -18.87 23.25 -0.84
CA GLY A 3 -19.77 22.09 -0.72
C GLY A 3 -19.16 20.69 -0.56
N GLN A 4 -17.85 20.49 -0.66
CA GLN A 4 -17.24 19.19 -0.36
C GLN A 4 -16.81 19.11 1.11
N LEU A 5 -17.17 17.99 1.77
CA LEU A 5 -16.82 17.68 3.16
C LEU A 5 -15.30 17.71 3.34
N ARG A 6 -14.82 18.39 4.38
CA ARG A 6 -13.39 18.39 4.70
C ARG A 6 -13.01 17.15 5.51
N LEU A 7 -11.73 16.79 5.50
CA LEU A 7 -11.22 15.69 6.31
C LEU A 7 -11.49 15.91 7.81
N ASP A 8 -11.30 17.12 8.32
CA ASP A 8 -11.57 17.46 9.73
C ASP A 8 -13.05 17.26 10.11
N ASP A 9 -13.98 17.65 9.25
CA ASP A 9 -15.41 17.39 9.47
C ASP A 9 -15.71 15.88 9.51
N HIS A 10 -15.03 15.09 8.68
CA HIS A 10 -15.19 13.64 8.62
C HIS A 10 -14.62 12.97 9.89
N LEU A 11 -13.40 13.34 10.30
CA LEU A 11 -12.74 12.82 11.48
C LEU A 11 -13.45 13.21 12.78
N GLN A 12 -14.04 14.42 12.83
CA GLN A 12 -14.85 14.83 13.97
C GLN A 12 -16.04 13.89 14.17
N ARG A 13 -16.77 13.55 13.10
CA ARG A 13 -17.90 12.59 13.18
C ARG A 13 -17.45 11.21 13.64
N TYR A 14 -16.28 10.77 13.21
CA TYR A 14 -15.72 9.48 13.63
C TYR A 14 -15.29 9.48 15.10
N SER A 15 -14.76 10.59 15.62
CA SER A 15 -14.11 10.66 16.94
C SER A 15 -15.01 10.27 18.12
N GLU A 16 -16.33 10.26 17.93
CA GLU A 16 -17.34 9.95 18.95
C GLU A 16 -17.81 8.48 18.90
N THR A 17 -17.29 7.66 17.98
CA THR A 17 -17.84 6.32 17.68
C THR A 17 -17.26 5.19 18.54
N ALA A 18 -16.03 5.32 19.04
CA ALA A 18 -15.34 4.26 19.75
C ALA A 18 -14.28 4.79 20.74
N PRO A 19 -13.85 3.98 21.74
CA PRO A 19 -12.85 4.40 22.74
C PRO A 19 -11.52 4.88 22.17
N HIS A 20 -11.09 4.34 21.01
CA HIS A 20 -9.86 4.75 20.33
C HIS A 20 -10.08 5.85 19.28
N ALA A 21 -11.34 6.18 18.95
CA ALA A 21 -11.67 6.96 17.77
C ALA A 21 -11.07 8.37 17.80
N LEU A 22 -11.06 9.02 18.96
CA LEU A 22 -10.42 10.33 19.12
C LEU A 22 -8.90 10.28 18.87
N ALA A 23 -8.22 9.25 19.37
CA ALA A 23 -6.78 9.10 19.18
C ALA A 23 -6.44 8.78 17.72
N VAL A 24 -7.22 7.90 17.09
CA VAL A 24 -7.11 7.57 15.67
C VAL A 24 -7.35 8.82 14.80
N ALA A 25 -8.41 9.58 15.07
CA ALA A 25 -8.72 10.82 14.35
C ALA A 25 -7.57 11.83 14.45
N ALA A 26 -7.02 12.03 15.65
CA ALA A 26 -5.89 12.94 15.85
C ALA A 26 -4.64 12.47 15.08
N ALA A 27 -4.34 11.17 15.06
CA ALA A 27 -3.22 10.62 14.31
C ALA A 27 -3.39 10.80 12.79
N VAL A 28 -4.59 10.55 12.25
CA VAL A 28 -4.89 10.78 10.82
C VAL A 28 -4.76 12.26 10.46
N ASP A 29 -5.24 13.17 11.31
CA ASP A 29 -5.11 14.63 11.09
C ASP A 29 -3.64 15.07 11.10
N ALA A 30 -2.82 14.55 12.03
CA ALA A 30 -1.39 14.82 12.07
C ALA A 30 -0.64 14.27 10.85
N ILE A 31 -1.01 13.08 10.36
CA ILE A 31 -0.45 12.50 9.14
C ILE A 31 -0.88 13.30 7.91
N ALA A 32 -2.13 13.77 7.85
CA ALA A 32 -2.61 14.62 6.77
C ALA A 32 -1.85 15.96 6.72
N ALA A 33 -1.59 16.58 7.88
CA ALA A 33 -0.77 17.79 7.96
C ALA A 33 0.67 17.54 7.49
N ALA A 34 1.30 16.45 7.95
CA ALA A 34 2.62 16.02 7.49
C ALA A 34 2.64 15.79 5.96
N ALA A 35 1.60 15.16 5.42
CA ALA A 35 1.50 14.86 4.01
C ALA A 35 1.37 16.10 3.13
N ILE A 36 0.77 17.20 3.62
CA ILE A 36 0.75 18.48 2.90
C ILE A 36 2.17 19.03 2.79
N GLU A 37 2.93 19.02 3.89
CA GLU A 37 4.33 19.47 3.88
C GLU A 37 5.22 18.61 2.97
N ILE A 38 5.06 17.29 3.01
CA ILE A 38 5.78 16.36 2.12
C ILE A 38 5.40 16.59 0.66
N ALA A 39 4.11 16.83 0.37
CA ALA A 39 3.65 17.13 -0.99
C ALA A 39 4.29 18.41 -1.55
N ASP A 40 4.44 19.45 -0.74
CA ASP A 40 5.10 20.70 -1.13
C ASP A 40 6.61 20.48 -1.34
N LEU A 41 7.26 19.68 -0.48
CA LEU A 41 8.66 19.30 -0.64
C LEU A 41 8.90 18.55 -1.95
N ILE A 42 8.13 17.51 -2.23
CA ILE A 42 8.22 16.71 -3.47
C ILE A 42 7.94 17.58 -4.70
N ALA A 43 6.91 18.42 -4.66
CA ALA A 43 6.54 19.28 -5.79
C ALA A 43 7.61 20.35 -6.10
N THR A 44 8.48 20.67 -5.15
CA THR A 44 9.59 21.60 -5.36
C THR A 44 10.73 20.93 -6.15
N GLY A 45 10.94 19.62 -5.97
CA GLY A 45 11.97 18.84 -6.68
C GLY A 45 13.36 19.48 -6.58
N ASP A 46 14.06 19.57 -7.70
CA ASP A 46 15.42 20.17 -7.82
C ASP A 46 15.50 21.64 -7.37
N LEU A 47 14.38 22.33 -7.20
CA LEU A 47 14.34 23.71 -6.73
C LEU A 47 14.39 23.81 -5.19
N ALA A 48 14.38 22.70 -4.46
CA ALA A 48 14.30 22.68 -3.00
C ALA A 48 15.48 23.40 -2.33
N ASP A 49 16.67 23.27 -2.92
CA ASP A 49 17.89 23.94 -2.43
C ASP A 49 17.86 25.45 -2.68
N ALA A 50 17.20 25.90 -3.75
CA ALA A 50 17.03 27.31 -4.06
C ALA A 50 15.89 27.98 -3.27
N SER A 51 14.90 27.21 -2.83
CA SER A 51 13.73 27.70 -2.10
C SER A 51 13.95 27.81 -0.59
N GLY A 52 15.06 27.27 -0.06
CA GLY A 52 15.37 27.30 1.37
C GLY A 52 14.49 26.38 2.22
N LEU A 53 13.77 25.45 1.60
CA LEU A 53 12.93 24.45 2.27
C LEU A 53 13.77 23.33 2.92
N THR A 54 15.02 23.14 2.49
CA THR A 54 15.98 22.21 3.10
C THR A 54 16.74 22.90 4.25
N THR A 55 16.44 22.52 5.50
CA THR A 55 17.14 23.04 6.68
C THR A 55 18.28 22.13 7.11
N GLY A 56 19.52 22.47 6.73
CA GLY A 56 20.71 21.89 7.37
C GLY A 56 21.95 21.86 6.49
N ARG A 57 22.78 22.91 6.57
CA ARG A 57 24.20 22.81 6.21
C ARG A 57 24.93 21.97 7.25
N ASN A 58 25.28 20.73 6.92
CA ASN A 58 26.34 20.03 7.63
C ASN A 58 27.69 20.61 7.20
N SER A 59 28.69 20.52 8.08
CA SER A 59 30.03 21.10 7.93
C SER A 59 30.86 20.54 6.76
N ASP A 60 30.38 19.52 6.06
CA ASP A 60 31.11 18.79 5.02
C ASP A 60 30.67 19.11 3.58
N GLY A 61 29.72 20.03 3.39
CA GLY A 61 29.38 20.55 2.06
C GLY A 61 28.48 19.67 1.19
N ASP A 62 28.05 18.49 1.65
CA ASP A 62 27.05 17.68 0.97
C ASP A 62 25.63 18.19 1.28
N LEU A 63 24.94 18.64 0.22
CA LEU A 63 23.71 19.44 0.29
C LEU A 63 22.41 18.62 0.22
N GLN A 64 22.47 17.29 0.05
CA GLN A 64 21.28 16.47 -0.21
C GLN A 64 20.97 15.59 1.00
N ARG A 65 20.05 16.03 1.87
CA ARG A 65 19.36 15.07 2.75
C ARG A 65 18.38 14.30 1.89
N ASP A 66 18.51 12.98 1.89
CA ASP A 66 17.58 12.06 1.25
C ASP A 66 16.12 12.44 1.57
N LEU A 67 15.24 12.45 0.57
CA LEU A 67 13.83 12.80 0.75
C LEU A 67 13.14 11.83 1.70
N ASP A 68 13.58 10.57 1.74
CA ASP A 68 13.10 9.55 2.68
C ASP A 68 13.32 10.00 4.14
N VAL A 69 14.52 10.52 4.44
CA VAL A 69 14.87 11.05 5.77
C VAL A 69 14.05 12.28 6.13
N GLN A 70 13.79 13.17 5.16
CA GLN A 70 12.99 14.37 5.39
C GLN A 70 11.51 14.04 5.63
N ALA A 71 10.94 13.11 4.86
CA ALA A 71 9.58 12.63 5.02
C ALA A 71 9.39 11.97 6.40
N ASP A 72 10.33 11.10 6.82
CA ASP A 72 10.31 10.49 8.16
C ASP A 72 10.33 11.55 9.26
N ALA A 73 11.23 12.53 9.15
CA ALA A 73 11.36 13.60 10.14
C ALA A 73 10.07 14.45 10.24
N ILE A 74 9.42 14.76 9.11
CA ILE A 74 8.16 15.51 9.06
C ILE A 74 7.04 14.73 9.76
N LEU A 75 6.85 13.45 9.39
CA LEU A 75 5.81 12.60 9.99
C LEU A 75 6.03 12.43 11.48
N ARG A 76 7.24 12.10 11.91
CA ARG A 76 7.57 11.91 13.33
C ARG A 76 7.38 13.18 14.14
N ARG A 77 7.72 14.35 13.60
CA ARG A 77 7.50 15.65 14.26
C ARG A 77 6.01 15.96 14.43
N CYS A 78 5.19 15.65 13.43
CA CYS A 78 3.74 15.86 13.53
C CYS A 78 3.12 14.89 14.55
N LEU A 79 3.52 13.61 14.50
CA LEU A 79 3.03 12.56 15.40
C LEU A 79 3.52 12.71 16.84
N SER A 80 4.71 13.29 17.08
CA SER A 80 5.27 13.46 18.44
C SER A 80 4.48 14.41 19.33
N ARG A 81 3.48 15.12 18.77
CA ARG A 81 2.58 16.00 19.51
C ARG A 81 1.39 15.25 20.12
N LEU A 82 1.24 13.96 19.81
CA LEU A 82 0.12 13.13 20.20
C LEU A 82 0.56 12.06 21.22
N PRO A 83 -0.34 11.61 22.10
CA PRO A 83 -0.11 10.44 22.94
C PRO A 83 -0.17 9.18 22.06
N ILE A 84 1.00 8.67 21.66
CA ILE A 84 1.18 7.43 20.89
C ILE A 84 2.07 6.50 21.72
N ALA A 85 1.66 5.24 21.86
CA ALA A 85 2.36 4.27 22.71
C ALA A 85 3.64 3.73 22.07
N ALA A 86 3.59 3.47 20.77
CA ALA A 86 4.77 3.11 19.99
C ALA A 86 4.62 3.62 18.55
N LEU A 87 5.74 4.07 17.98
CA LEU A 87 5.87 4.51 16.59
C LEU A 87 6.92 3.66 15.89
N ALA A 88 6.57 3.06 14.76
CA ALA A 88 7.50 2.38 13.87
C ALA A 88 7.56 3.08 12.51
N SER A 89 8.73 3.05 11.89
CA SER A 89 8.96 3.62 10.56
C SER A 89 9.83 2.66 9.76
N GLU A 90 9.69 2.63 8.43
CA GLU A 90 10.66 1.94 7.55
C GLU A 90 12.09 2.42 7.83
N GLU A 91 12.26 3.72 8.09
CA GLU A 91 13.55 4.39 8.32
C GLU A 91 14.15 4.14 9.72
N MET A 92 13.49 3.33 10.55
CA MET A 92 13.91 3.07 11.92
C MET A 92 14.13 1.58 12.16
N ARG A 93 15.31 1.22 12.67
CA ARG A 93 15.66 -0.18 12.99
C ARG A 93 14.76 -0.81 14.06
N GLU A 94 14.32 -0.02 15.02
CA GLU A 94 13.51 -0.47 16.15
C GLU A 94 12.37 0.53 16.39
N PRO A 95 11.21 0.10 16.90
CA PRO A 95 10.14 1.01 17.25
C PRO A 95 10.55 2.00 18.36
N GLN A 96 10.11 3.25 18.22
CA GLN A 96 10.21 4.24 19.27
C GLN A 96 9.03 4.09 20.24
N ILE A 97 9.33 3.78 21.50
CA ILE A 97 8.32 3.78 22.57
C ILE A 97 8.02 5.23 22.98
N GLY A 98 6.74 5.58 23.01
CA GLY A 98 6.24 6.89 23.41
C GLY A 98 5.56 6.85 24.77
N ASP A 99 4.31 7.31 24.82
CA ASP A 99 3.50 7.34 26.04
C ASP A 99 2.86 5.97 26.30
N ARG A 100 3.30 5.28 27.35
CA ARG A 100 2.82 3.93 27.69
C ARG A 100 1.31 3.88 28.03
N GLU A 101 0.70 4.99 28.39
CA GLU A 101 -0.73 5.06 28.70
C GLU A 101 -1.60 5.33 27.46
N ALA A 102 -0.97 5.72 26.35
CA ALA A 102 -1.63 5.97 25.09
C ALA A 102 -2.33 4.74 24.54
N LYS A 103 -3.37 4.96 23.73
CA LYS A 103 -4.29 3.91 23.29
C LYS A 103 -3.99 3.35 21.91
N ILE A 104 -3.00 3.91 21.21
CA ILE A 104 -2.69 3.54 19.83
C ILE A 104 -1.18 3.41 19.60
N CYS A 105 -0.84 2.57 18.63
CA CYS A 105 0.47 2.47 18.00
C CYS A 105 0.33 2.88 16.53
N VAL A 106 1.39 3.44 15.94
CA VAL A 106 1.40 3.88 14.53
C VAL A 106 2.61 3.28 13.82
N ALA A 107 2.41 2.67 12.66
CA ALA A 107 3.48 2.26 11.76
C ALA A 107 3.38 3.08 10.47
N ILE A 108 4.52 3.58 9.97
CA ILE A 108 4.59 4.39 8.75
C ILE A 108 5.63 3.85 7.77
N ASP A 109 5.30 3.92 6.49
CA ASP A 109 6.27 4.03 5.41
C ASP A 109 6.27 5.51 5.00
N PRO A 110 7.31 6.27 5.36
CA PRO A 110 7.35 7.70 5.08
C PRO A 110 7.27 8.04 3.59
N LEU A 111 7.88 7.22 2.72
CA LEU A 111 8.00 7.51 1.30
C LEU A 111 8.12 6.25 0.42
N ASP A 112 6.99 5.58 0.17
CA ASP A 112 6.87 4.47 -0.78
C ASP A 112 7.26 4.90 -2.19
N GLY A 113 8.07 4.05 -2.82
CA GLY A 113 8.47 4.21 -4.20
C GLY A 113 9.53 5.30 -4.39
N SER A 114 10.33 5.63 -3.37
CA SER A 114 11.37 6.66 -3.44
C SER A 114 12.32 6.55 -4.64
N SER A 115 12.57 5.32 -5.13
CA SER A 115 13.31 5.08 -6.38
C SER A 115 12.69 5.71 -7.64
N ASN A 116 11.44 6.17 -7.56
CA ASN A 116 10.69 6.79 -8.65
C ASN A 116 10.69 8.33 -8.59
N ILE A 117 11.29 8.94 -7.56
CA ILE A 117 11.34 10.40 -7.38
C ILE A 117 12.07 11.06 -8.56
N ASP A 118 13.27 10.58 -8.90
CA ASP A 118 14.13 11.19 -9.93
C ASP A 118 13.52 11.16 -11.34
N ILE A 119 12.56 10.26 -11.57
CA ILE A 119 11.84 10.15 -12.85
C ILE A 119 10.47 10.85 -12.81
N ASN A 120 10.21 11.66 -11.78
CA ASN A 120 9.00 12.45 -11.58
C ASN A 120 7.72 11.60 -11.65
N MET A 121 7.77 10.42 -11.05
CA MET A 121 6.67 9.47 -10.99
C MET A 121 5.97 9.53 -9.61
N THR A 122 4.76 8.97 -9.54
CA THR A 122 3.98 8.95 -8.29
C THR A 122 4.70 8.15 -7.21
N VAL A 123 4.85 8.77 -6.04
CA VAL A 123 5.33 8.18 -4.78
C VAL A 123 4.27 8.39 -3.68
N GLY A 124 4.49 7.93 -2.45
CA GLY A 124 3.47 8.10 -1.40
C GLY A 124 3.93 7.87 0.01
N THR A 125 3.04 8.09 0.97
CA THR A 125 3.24 7.72 2.38
C THR A 125 2.21 6.67 2.73
N ILE A 126 2.57 5.62 3.47
CA ILE A 126 1.63 4.60 3.95
C ILE A 126 1.60 4.63 5.47
N PHE A 127 0.43 4.41 6.06
CA PHE A 127 0.30 4.31 7.51
C PHE A 127 -0.69 3.25 7.95
N SER A 128 -0.41 2.68 9.11
CA SER A 128 -1.24 1.73 9.83
C SER A 128 -1.38 2.19 11.28
N ILE A 129 -2.60 2.21 11.80
CA ILE A 129 -2.91 2.58 13.19
C ILE A 129 -3.48 1.36 13.89
N LEU A 130 -2.83 0.94 14.97
CA LEU A 130 -3.15 -0.26 15.75
C LEU A 130 -3.56 0.16 17.17
N PRO A 131 -4.35 -0.66 17.89
CA PRO A 131 -4.52 -0.47 19.32
C PRO A 131 -3.19 -0.74 20.03
N ALA A 132 -2.94 -0.01 21.12
CA ALA A 132 -1.81 -0.33 21.99
C ALA A 132 -2.12 -1.63 22.76
N PRO A 133 -1.27 -2.67 22.66
CA PRO A 133 -1.42 -3.88 23.46
C PRO A 133 -0.97 -3.64 24.92
N ASP A 134 -1.36 -4.52 25.82
CA ASP A 134 -0.91 -4.49 27.22
C ASP A 134 0.62 -4.60 27.34
N ASP A 135 1.24 -5.43 26.49
CA ASP A 135 2.69 -5.53 26.35
C ASP A 135 3.14 -4.84 25.06
N LEU A 136 3.77 -3.66 25.18
CA LEU A 136 4.26 -2.89 24.04
C LEU A 136 5.35 -3.60 23.23
N ALA A 137 5.99 -4.66 23.75
CA ALA A 137 6.86 -5.50 22.94
C ALA A 137 6.10 -6.17 21.78
N LEU A 138 4.77 -6.31 21.90
CA LEU A 138 3.90 -6.89 20.88
C LEU A 138 3.25 -5.84 19.97
N ALA A 139 3.54 -4.55 20.14
CA ALA A 139 2.87 -3.44 19.44
C ALA A 139 2.72 -3.66 17.92
N PHE A 140 3.80 -4.11 17.28
CA PHE A 140 3.88 -4.36 15.84
C PHE A 140 3.95 -5.84 15.46
N HIS A 141 3.55 -6.72 16.38
CA HIS A 141 3.44 -8.17 16.19
C HIS A 141 1.98 -8.64 16.19
N GLN A 142 1.03 -7.70 16.19
CA GLN A 142 -0.40 -7.98 16.09
C GLN A 142 -0.77 -8.46 14.68
N ARG A 143 -1.92 -9.15 14.56
CA ARG A 143 -2.50 -9.48 13.25
C ARG A 143 -2.87 -8.20 12.51
N GLY A 144 -2.77 -8.21 11.18
CA GLY A 144 -3.23 -7.10 10.35
C GLY A 144 -4.72 -6.76 10.55
N SER A 145 -5.55 -7.73 10.92
CA SER A 145 -6.97 -7.54 11.25
C SER A 145 -7.22 -6.72 12.53
N ALA A 146 -6.19 -6.46 13.36
CA ALA A 146 -6.30 -5.62 14.55
C ALA A 146 -6.23 -4.11 14.24
N GLN A 147 -5.90 -3.71 13.01
CA GLN A 147 -5.81 -2.30 12.63
C GLN A 147 -7.12 -1.55 12.89
N LEU A 148 -7.02 -0.39 13.54
CA LEU A 148 -8.14 0.52 13.80
C LEU A 148 -8.41 1.40 12.58
N ALA A 149 -7.36 1.77 11.86
CA ALA A 149 -7.40 2.57 10.65
C ALA A 149 -6.14 2.30 9.82
N ALA A 150 -6.25 2.49 8.52
CA ALA A 150 -5.15 2.43 7.59
C ALA A 150 -5.37 3.43 6.46
N GLY A 151 -4.27 3.88 5.85
CA GLY A 151 -4.37 4.76 4.71
C GLY A 151 -3.05 4.92 4.01
N PHE A 152 -3.10 5.60 2.88
CA PHE A 152 -1.92 6.07 2.19
C PHE A 152 -2.19 7.40 1.49
N VAL A 153 -1.14 8.16 1.28
CA VAL A 153 -1.15 9.38 0.48
C VAL A 153 -0.41 9.12 -0.81
N THR A 154 -0.96 9.58 -1.92
CA THR A 154 -0.29 9.61 -3.23
C THR A 154 0.22 11.02 -3.51
N TYR A 155 1.48 11.13 -3.88
CA TYR A 155 2.13 12.35 -4.34
C TYR A 155 2.35 12.23 -5.86
N GLY A 156 1.30 12.54 -6.63
CA GLY A 156 1.33 12.49 -8.09
C GLY A 156 0.84 13.80 -8.71
N PRO A 157 0.20 13.74 -9.90
CA PRO A 157 -0.41 14.92 -10.52
C PRO A 157 -1.41 15.65 -9.61
N GLN A 158 -2.06 14.89 -8.73
CA GLN A 158 -2.83 15.38 -7.59
C GLN A 158 -2.33 14.67 -6.33
N THR A 159 -2.46 15.33 -5.19
CA THR A 159 -2.20 14.72 -3.89
C THR A 159 -3.51 14.19 -3.32
N SER A 160 -3.60 12.88 -3.10
CA SER A 160 -4.81 12.23 -2.58
C SER A 160 -4.50 11.37 -1.36
N LEU A 161 -5.30 11.51 -0.31
CA LEU A 161 -5.32 10.64 0.87
C LEU A 161 -6.42 9.59 0.68
N VAL A 162 -6.05 8.32 0.68
CA VAL A 162 -6.96 7.17 0.77
C VAL A 162 -7.01 6.73 2.23
N LEU A 163 -8.21 6.60 2.78
CA LEU A 163 -8.42 6.33 4.20
C LEU A 163 -9.52 5.29 4.41
N THR A 164 -9.26 4.34 5.30
CA THR A 164 -10.29 3.54 5.98
C THR A 164 -10.18 3.72 7.49
N LEU A 165 -11.34 3.85 8.14
CA LEU A 165 -11.49 3.88 9.60
C LEU A 165 -12.16 2.60 10.13
N GLY A 166 -12.15 1.53 9.34
CA GLY A 166 -12.75 0.23 9.64
C GLY A 166 -14.15 -0.01 9.04
N ASP A 167 -14.74 1.01 8.39
CA ASP A 167 -16.04 0.93 7.72
C ASP A 167 -15.98 1.63 6.36
N GLY A 168 -15.56 0.88 5.34
CA GLY A 168 -15.40 1.36 3.97
C GLY A 168 -14.13 2.18 3.72
N VAL A 169 -14.01 2.70 2.51
CA VAL A 169 -12.85 3.47 2.03
C VAL A 169 -13.31 4.79 1.41
N ASP A 170 -12.68 5.88 1.84
CA ASP A 170 -12.88 7.21 1.30
C ASP A 170 -11.58 7.76 0.68
N ILE A 171 -11.72 8.58 -0.36
CA ILE A 171 -10.60 9.26 -1.03
C ILE A 171 -10.80 10.76 -0.92
N PHE A 172 -9.83 11.42 -0.31
CA PHE A 172 -9.74 12.86 -0.20
C PHE A 172 -8.66 13.39 -1.14
N THR A 173 -8.87 14.57 -1.73
CA THR A 173 -7.88 15.26 -2.55
C THR A 173 -7.50 16.57 -1.89
N LEU A 174 -6.19 16.89 -1.91
CA LEU A 174 -5.67 18.13 -1.35
C LEU A 174 -6.13 19.34 -2.18
N ASP A 175 -6.93 20.21 -1.56
CA ASP A 175 -7.18 21.56 -2.07
C ASP A 175 -6.00 22.44 -1.67
N ARG A 176 -5.01 22.57 -2.58
CA ARG A 176 -3.81 23.38 -2.33
C ARG A 176 -4.11 24.85 -2.03
N ARG A 177 -5.24 25.40 -2.49
CA ARG A 177 -5.60 26.80 -2.19
C ARG A 177 -6.13 26.95 -0.77
N ALA A 178 -6.87 25.95 -0.29
CA ALA A 178 -7.42 25.93 1.05
C ALA A 178 -6.45 25.34 2.10
N GLY A 179 -5.41 24.62 1.66
CA GLY A 179 -4.46 23.94 2.55
C GLY A 179 -5.12 22.79 3.32
N CYS A 180 -6.11 22.11 2.74
CA CYS A 180 -6.81 21.01 3.41
C CYS A 180 -7.27 19.91 2.43
N PHE A 181 -7.41 18.69 2.95
CA PHE A 181 -7.99 17.58 2.21
C PHE A 181 -9.51 17.66 2.18
N ARG A 182 -10.10 17.44 0.99
CA ARG A 182 -11.54 17.44 0.76
C ARG A 182 -11.99 16.12 0.14
N LEU A 183 -13.13 15.62 0.58
CA LEU A 183 -13.71 14.36 0.11
C LEU A 183 -13.99 14.43 -1.39
N ALA A 184 -13.29 13.58 -2.14
CA ALA A 184 -13.41 13.48 -3.60
C ALA A 184 -14.26 12.28 -4.01
N ARG A 185 -14.11 11.15 -3.31
CA ARG A 185 -14.90 9.92 -3.51
C ARG A 185 -15.21 9.32 -2.14
N ASN A 186 -16.45 8.87 -1.97
CA ASN A 186 -16.91 8.22 -0.75
C ASN A 186 -17.30 6.77 -1.05
N ALA A 187 -17.14 5.89 -0.07
CA ALA A 187 -17.54 4.48 -0.15
C ALA A 187 -17.03 3.81 -1.43
N VAL A 188 -15.72 3.91 -1.66
CA VAL A 188 -15.05 3.31 -2.81
C VAL A 188 -15.20 1.80 -2.77
N GLN A 189 -15.54 1.21 -3.90
CA GLN A 189 -15.69 -0.23 -4.08
C GLN A 189 -14.90 -0.69 -5.31
N ILE A 190 -14.16 -1.78 -5.16
CA ILE A 190 -13.43 -2.46 -6.21
C ILE A 190 -14.40 -3.45 -6.87
N SER A 191 -14.35 -3.56 -8.20
CA SER A 191 -15.11 -4.59 -8.91
C SER A 191 -14.55 -5.98 -8.60
N GLU A 192 -15.44 -6.97 -8.40
CA GLU A 192 -15.05 -8.37 -8.12
C GLU A 192 -14.19 -8.99 -9.25
N THR A 193 -14.33 -8.49 -10.47
CA THR A 193 -13.54 -8.93 -11.65
C THR A 193 -12.80 -7.75 -12.27
N CYS A 194 -11.74 -8.02 -13.02
CA CYS A 194 -10.98 -6.97 -13.70
C CYS A 194 -10.37 -7.40 -15.03
N GLU A 195 -9.95 -6.39 -15.80
CA GLU A 195 -9.25 -6.56 -17.08
C GLU A 195 -7.83 -5.97 -17.04
N GLU A 196 -7.28 -5.71 -15.85
CA GLU A 196 -5.91 -5.19 -15.69
C GLU A 196 -5.12 -6.01 -14.67
N PHE A 197 -3.92 -6.46 -15.04
CA PHE A 197 -2.97 -7.07 -14.09
C PHE A 197 -1.67 -6.27 -14.06
N ALA A 198 -1.00 -6.27 -12.91
CA ALA A 198 0.28 -5.62 -12.71
C ALA A 198 1.30 -6.52 -12.03
N ILE A 199 2.44 -6.72 -12.70
CA ILE A 199 3.58 -7.51 -12.19
C ILE A 199 4.86 -7.08 -12.91
N ASN A 200 6.01 -7.15 -12.24
CA ASN A 200 7.29 -6.86 -12.91
C ASN A 200 7.72 -8.02 -13.83
N ALA A 201 7.29 -7.98 -15.10
CA ALA A 201 7.52 -9.03 -16.10
C ALA A 201 9.00 -9.38 -16.36
N SER A 202 9.94 -8.49 -16.05
CA SER A 202 11.38 -8.78 -16.17
C SER A 202 11.83 -9.96 -15.29
N ASN A 203 11.04 -10.28 -14.25
CA ASN A 203 11.32 -11.36 -13.32
C ASN A 203 10.63 -12.69 -13.68
N ARG A 204 9.98 -12.82 -14.84
CA ARG A 204 9.21 -14.01 -15.24
C ARG A 204 9.93 -15.34 -15.05
N ARG A 205 11.25 -15.37 -15.28
CA ARG A 205 12.08 -16.57 -15.13
C ARG A 205 12.23 -17.07 -13.68
N HIS A 206 11.97 -16.20 -12.70
CA HIS A 206 12.14 -16.46 -11.27
C HIS A 206 10.82 -16.72 -10.54
N TRP A 207 9.68 -16.35 -11.14
CA TRP A 207 8.38 -16.55 -10.53
C TRP A 207 8.08 -18.02 -10.30
N ASP A 208 7.37 -18.28 -9.21
CA ASP A 208 6.79 -19.58 -8.94
C ASP A 208 5.76 -19.96 -10.03
N THR A 209 5.59 -21.27 -10.21
CA THR A 209 4.74 -21.81 -11.29
C THR A 209 3.29 -21.30 -11.24
N PRO A 210 2.62 -21.18 -10.07
CA PRO A 210 1.27 -20.61 -9.98
C PRO A 210 1.16 -19.18 -10.54
N VAL A 211 2.14 -18.31 -10.21
CA VAL A 211 2.18 -16.93 -10.70
C VAL A 211 2.39 -16.91 -12.22
N ARG A 212 3.31 -17.73 -12.73
CA ARG A 212 3.51 -17.86 -14.19
C ARG A 212 2.24 -18.32 -14.89
N ALA A 213 1.57 -19.33 -14.33
CA ALA A 213 0.33 -19.86 -14.88
C ALA A 213 -0.74 -18.76 -14.94
N PHE A 214 -0.97 -18.02 -13.86
CA PHE A 214 -1.92 -16.90 -13.85
C PHE A 214 -1.62 -15.86 -14.93
N VAL A 215 -0.36 -15.41 -15.03
CA VAL A 215 0.04 -14.43 -16.05
C VAL A 215 -0.15 -15.00 -17.47
N ASP A 216 0.17 -16.28 -17.68
CA ASP A 216 -0.06 -16.94 -18.97
C ASP A 216 -1.56 -17.04 -19.30
N GLU A 217 -2.45 -17.24 -18.32
CA GLU A 217 -3.91 -17.15 -18.49
C GLU A 217 -4.34 -15.74 -18.93
N CYS A 218 -3.82 -14.70 -18.28
CA CYS A 218 -4.11 -13.31 -18.64
C CYS A 218 -3.66 -12.98 -20.07
N LEU A 219 -2.50 -13.51 -20.49
CA LEU A 219 -1.93 -13.27 -21.82
C LEU A 219 -2.61 -14.08 -22.93
N ALA A 220 -3.18 -15.24 -22.61
CA ALA A 220 -3.95 -16.03 -23.57
C ALA A 220 -5.27 -15.34 -23.97
N GLY A 221 -5.75 -14.39 -23.17
CA GLY A 221 -6.88 -13.54 -23.49
C GLY A 221 -8.16 -14.34 -23.73
N VAL A 222 -8.91 -13.96 -24.77
CA VAL A 222 -10.15 -14.65 -25.18
C VAL A 222 -9.96 -16.12 -25.61
N GLU A 223 -8.73 -16.54 -25.95
CA GLU A 223 -8.43 -17.95 -26.29
C GLU A 223 -8.07 -18.78 -25.04
N GLY A 224 -7.83 -18.11 -23.92
CA GLY A 224 -7.44 -18.70 -22.65
C GLY A 224 -8.62 -19.00 -21.71
N PRO A 225 -8.33 -19.60 -20.56
CA PRO A 225 -9.35 -19.96 -19.57
C PRO A 225 -10.05 -18.75 -18.96
N ALA A 226 -9.42 -17.57 -18.97
CA ALA A 226 -10.05 -16.33 -18.51
C ALA A 226 -11.15 -15.81 -19.46
N ASN A 227 -11.13 -16.22 -20.74
CA ASN A 227 -12.13 -15.88 -21.76
C ASN A 227 -12.40 -14.36 -21.92
N HIS A 228 -11.42 -13.52 -21.59
CA HIS A 228 -11.42 -12.08 -21.85
C HIS A 228 -9.99 -11.56 -21.91
N ASN A 229 -9.80 -10.36 -22.46
CA ASN A 229 -8.46 -9.77 -22.60
C ASN A 229 -8.08 -8.98 -21.37
N PHE A 230 -6.83 -9.15 -20.92
CA PHE A 230 -6.24 -8.27 -19.91
C PHE A 230 -5.28 -7.27 -20.55
N ASN A 231 -5.16 -6.11 -19.91
CA ASN A 231 -4.13 -5.14 -20.18
C ASN A 231 -3.10 -5.13 -19.05
N MET A 232 -1.81 -5.19 -19.40
CA MET A 232 -0.75 -5.13 -18.41
C MET A 232 -0.50 -3.69 -17.96
N ARG A 233 -0.32 -3.51 -16.65
CA ARG A 233 0.17 -2.27 -16.02
C ARG A 233 1.42 -2.58 -15.20
N TRP A 234 2.26 -1.59 -15.01
CA TRP A 234 3.33 -1.61 -14.01
C TRP A 234 3.79 -0.19 -13.76
N ILE A 235 3.22 0.45 -12.74
CA ILE A 235 3.58 1.81 -12.33
C ILE A 235 4.88 1.78 -11.54
N GLY A 236 5.13 0.71 -10.76
CA GLY A 236 6.35 0.55 -9.98
C GLY A 236 6.36 1.27 -8.63
N SER A 237 5.20 1.75 -8.15
CA SER A 237 4.97 2.23 -6.78
C SER A 237 3.74 1.51 -6.21
N LEU A 238 3.83 1.06 -4.97
CA LEU A 238 2.77 0.31 -4.30
C LEU A 238 1.53 1.19 -4.11
N VAL A 239 1.71 2.43 -3.64
CA VAL A 239 0.59 3.38 -3.45
C VAL A 239 -0.11 3.70 -4.77
N ALA A 240 0.63 3.80 -5.86
CA ALA A 240 0.09 4.16 -7.16
C ALA A 240 -0.70 2.99 -7.77
N GLU A 241 -0.22 1.76 -7.58
CA GLU A 241 -0.96 0.54 -7.95
C GLU A 241 -2.24 0.38 -7.13
N ALA A 242 -2.18 0.58 -5.81
CA ALA A 242 -3.36 0.52 -4.94
C ALA A 242 -4.40 1.57 -5.35
N TYR A 243 -3.98 2.82 -5.61
CA TYR A 243 -4.89 3.87 -6.07
C TYR A 243 -5.54 3.54 -7.43
N ARG A 244 -4.77 2.97 -8.37
CA ARG A 244 -5.30 2.51 -9.67
C ARG A 244 -6.38 1.45 -9.46
N ILE A 245 -6.09 0.43 -8.65
CA ILE A 245 -7.02 -0.67 -8.34
C ILE A 245 -8.32 -0.14 -7.71
N LEU A 246 -8.21 0.74 -6.72
CA LEU A 246 -9.38 1.38 -6.08
C LEU A 246 -10.23 2.19 -7.06
N THR A 247 -9.65 2.69 -8.15
CA THR A 247 -10.36 3.53 -9.12
C THR A 247 -10.94 2.74 -10.29
N ARG A 248 -10.26 1.67 -10.73
CA ARG A 248 -10.54 1.00 -12.01
C ARG A 248 -10.62 -0.53 -11.92
N GLY A 249 -10.44 -1.09 -10.73
CA GLY A 249 -10.19 -2.52 -10.56
C GLY A 249 -8.80 -2.92 -11.04
N GLY A 250 -8.52 -4.21 -10.94
CA GLY A 250 -7.24 -4.79 -11.34
C GLY A 250 -6.66 -5.69 -10.26
N VAL A 251 -5.64 -6.44 -10.62
CA VAL A 251 -4.83 -7.23 -9.69
C VAL A 251 -3.37 -6.80 -9.74
N PHE A 252 -2.75 -6.66 -8.59
CA PHE A 252 -1.31 -6.39 -8.43
C PHE A 252 -0.64 -7.60 -7.79
N LEU A 253 0.52 -7.99 -8.33
CA LEU A 253 1.30 -9.12 -7.86
C LEU A 253 2.75 -8.66 -7.59
N TYR A 254 3.16 -8.78 -6.33
CA TYR A 254 4.54 -8.78 -5.89
C TYR A 254 4.82 -10.11 -5.14
N PRO A 255 4.97 -11.22 -5.87
CA PRO A 255 5.08 -12.54 -5.27
C PRO A 255 6.46 -12.80 -4.66
N SER A 256 6.60 -13.94 -3.98
CA SER A 256 7.90 -14.59 -3.78
C SER A 256 8.54 -14.94 -5.13
N ASP A 257 9.86 -14.90 -5.21
CA ASP A 257 10.57 -15.42 -6.37
C ASP A 257 11.95 -16.00 -6.04
N ALA A 258 12.51 -16.75 -7.00
CA ALA A 258 13.75 -17.49 -6.83
C ALA A 258 15.04 -16.63 -6.79
N ARG A 259 14.96 -15.29 -6.87
CA ARG A 259 16.15 -14.44 -6.74
C ARG A 259 16.66 -14.48 -5.30
N PRO A 260 17.99 -14.43 -5.08
CA PRO A 260 18.55 -14.39 -3.73
C PRO A 260 17.96 -13.24 -2.90
N GLY A 261 17.33 -13.57 -1.76
CA GLY A 261 16.70 -12.59 -0.85
C GLY A 261 15.27 -12.16 -1.20
N TYR A 262 14.63 -12.79 -2.20
CA TYR A 262 13.25 -12.52 -2.63
C TYR A 262 12.26 -13.67 -2.32
N GLY A 263 12.72 -14.73 -1.63
CA GLY A 263 11.88 -15.88 -1.27
C GLY A 263 10.70 -15.52 -0.36
N ASP A 264 10.87 -14.49 0.49
CA ASP A 264 9.81 -13.98 1.37
C ASP A 264 9.14 -12.72 0.80
N GLY A 265 9.27 -12.46 -0.50
CA GLY A 265 8.81 -11.22 -1.14
C GLY A 265 9.72 -10.02 -0.85
N ARG A 266 9.24 -8.80 -1.16
CA ARG A 266 10.02 -7.55 -1.06
C ARG A 266 9.37 -6.46 -0.21
N LEU A 267 8.05 -6.45 -0.15
CA LEU A 267 7.27 -5.49 0.64
C LEU A 267 7.28 -5.93 2.10
N ARG A 268 7.15 -4.99 3.03
CA ARG A 268 7.14 -5.26 4.47
C ARG A 268 5.72 -5.44 4.98
N LEU A 269 5.57 -6.38 5.89
CA LEU A 269 4.25 -6.77 6.39
C LEU A 269 3.56 -5.62 7.14
N THR A 270 4.29 -4.98 8.05
CA THR A 270 3.71 -4.06 9.05
C THR A 270 3.23 -2.72 8.49
N TYR A 271 4.03 -2.08 7.63
CA TYR A 271 3.75 -0.71 7.13
C TYR A 271 3.48 -0.63 5.62
N GLU A 272 3.57 -1.74 4.87
CA GLU A 272 3.16 -1.80 3.46
C GLU A 272 1.98 -2.77 3.28
N ALA A 273 2.14 -4.06 3.56
CA ALA A 273 1.14 -5.07 3.21
C ALA A 273 -0.13 -5.03 4.09
N HIS A 274 0.00 -4.94 5.41
CA HIS A 274 -1.14 -4.81 6.33
C HIS A 274 -2.06 -3.61 6.01
N PRO A 275 -1.54 -2.37 5.89
CA PRO A 275 -2.41 -1.24 5.58
C PRO A 275 -3.03 -1.33 4.19
N MET A 276 -2.28 -1.80 3.18
CA MET A 276 -2.83 -2.02 1.84
C MET A 276 -3.94 -3.07 1.84
N ALA A 277 -3.73 -4.19 2.52
CA ALA A 277 -4.73 -5.25 2.64
C ALA A 277 -6.01 -4.76 3.33
N MET A 278 -5.90 -3.97 4.42
CA MET A 278 -7.08 -3.42 5.10
C MET A 278 -7.88 -2.52 4.17
N ILE A 279 -7.22 -1.63 3.43
CA ILE A 279 -7.89 -0.73 2.47
C ILE A 279 -8.55 -1.53 1.34
N ILE A 280 -7.83 -2.46 0.72
CA ILE A 280 -8.34 -3.25 -0.41
C ILE A 280 -9.55 -4.09 0.02
N GLU A 281 -9.50 -4.75 1.18
CA GLU A 281 -10.61 -5.56 1.68
C GLU A 281 -11.81 -4.71 2.12
N GLN A 282 -11.59 -3.52 2.71
CA GLN A 282 -12.66 -2.58 3.04
C GLN A 282 -13.35 -2.01 1.79
N ALA A 283 -12.68 -2.02 0.64
CA ALA A 283 -13.25 -1.69 -0.65
C ALA A 283 -13.86 -2.91 -1.39
N GLY A 284 -13.99 -4.08 -0.75
CA GLY A 284 -14.56 -5.28 -1.36
C GLY A 284 -13.59 -6.11 -2.21
N GLY A 285 -12.30 -5.75 -2.23
CA GLY A 285 -11.24 -6.56 -2.86
C GLY A 285 -10.70 -7.66 -1.94
N SER A 286 -9.55 -8.22 -2.29
CA SER A 286 -8.86 -9.23 -1.48
C SER A 286 -7.34 -9.04 -1.51
N ALA A 287 -6.65 -9.52 -0.46
CA ALA A 287 -5.20 -9.45 -0.35
C ALA A 287 -4.60 -10.71 0.29
N THR A 288 -3.62 -11.32 -0.38
CA THR A 288 -3.08 -12.65 -0.05
C THR A 288 -1.58 -12.74 -0.32
N THR A 289 -0.90 -13.68 0.34
CA THR A 289 0.44 -14.13 -0.04
C THR A 289 0.43 -15.05 -1.26
N GLY A 290 -0.76 -15.43 -1.72
CA GLY A 290 -1.02 -16.54 -2.63
C GLY A 290 -1.43 -17.82 -1.88
N ARG A 291 -1.24 -17.85 -0.55
CA ARG A 291 -1.58 -19.02 0.30
C ARG A 291 -2.35 -18.63 1.55
N GLU A 292 -2.09 -17.45 2.09
CA GLU A 292 -2.65 -16.97 3.35
C GLU A 292 -3.13 -15.53 3.18
N ARG A 293 -4.28 -15.21 3.75
CA ARG A 293 -4.82 -13.84 3.81
C ARG A 293 -3.87 -12.94 4.58
N ILE A 294 -3.54 -11.77 4.02
CA ILE A 294 -2.54 -10.86 4.59
C ILE A 294 -2.93 -10.39 5.99
N LEU A 295 -4.21 -10.04 6.22
CA LEU A 295 -4.67 -9.56 7.53
C LEU A 295 -4.66 -10.62 8.63
N GLU A 296 -4.48 -11.89 8.28
CA GLU A 296 -4.36 -12.99 9.24
C GLU A 296 -2.91 -13.27 9.65
N LEU A 297 -1.94 -12.59 9.05
CA LEU A 297 -0.53 -12.75 9.42
C LEU A 297 -0.20 -11.91 10.66
N SER A 298 0.68 -12.44 11.49
CA SER A 298 1.31 -11.71 12.60
C SER A 298 2.79 -11.59 12.31
N ALA A 299 3.33 -10.37 12.39
CA ALA A 299 4.73 -10.15 12.09
C ALA A 299 5.63 -10.82 13.14
N GLN A 300 6.71 -11.46 12.69
CA GLN A 300 7.76 -12.05 13.53
C GLN A 300 8.89 -11.05 13.82
N SER A 301 9.01 -10.01 13.00
CA SER A 301 9.91 -8.89 13.20
C SER A 301 9.32 -7.63 12.56
N LEU A 302 9.75 -6.45 13.01
CA LEU A 302 9.23 -5.18 12.50
C LEU A 302 9.39 -5.06 10.97
N HIS A 303 10.54 -5.49 10.44
CA HIS A 303 10.89 -5.38 9.02
C HIS A 303 10.66 -6.68 8.24
N GLN A 304 9.78 -7.57 8.74
CA GLN A 304 9.45 -8.81 8.03
C GLN A 304 8.94 -8.49 6.62
N ARG A 305 9.52 -9.16 5.62
CA ARG A 305 9.04 -9.13 4.25
C ARG A 305 7.91 -10.12 4.02
N VAL A 306 7.07 -9.83 3.04
CA VAL A 306 5.96 -10.68 2.64
C VAL A 306 5.68 -10.57 1.13
N PRO A 307 5.28 -11.66 0.46
CA PRO A 307 4.63 -11.59 -0.84
C PRO A 307 3.27 -10.90 -0.72
N LEU A 308 2.89 -10.12 -1.74
CA LEU A 308 1.58 -9.46 -1.77
C LEU A 308 0.93 -9.61 -3.14
N ILE A 309 -0.25 -10.21 -3.16
CA ILE A 309 -1.18 -10.21 -4.27
C ILE A 309 -2.45 -9.53 -3.78
N MET A 310 -2.91 -8.49 -4.46
CA MET A 310 -4.09 -7.74 -4.03
C MET A 310 -4.90 -7.17 -5.19
N GLY A 311 -6.20 -6.97 -4.98
CA GLY A 311 -7.07 -6.28 -5.90
C GLY A 311 -8.46 -6.90 -6.01
N SER A 312 -8.98 -6.98 -7.24
CA SER A 312 -10.27 -7.61 -7.55
C SER A 312 -10.32 -9.06 -7.05
N SER A 313 -11.37 -9.38 -6.30
CA SER A 313 -11.46 -10.59 -5.48
C SER A 313 -11.39 -11.88 -6.30
N ASN A 314 -12.02 -11.94 -7.47
CA ASN A 314 -12.02 -13.14 -8.30
C ASN A 314 -10.63 -13.44 -8.88
N GLU A 315 -9.88 -12.43 -9.32
CA GLU A 315 -8.51 -12.64 -9.82
C GLU A 315 -7.54 -12.98 -8.70
N VAL A 316 -7.71 -12.38 -7.51
CA VAL A 316 -6.91 -12.75 -6.33
C VAL A 316 -7.17 -14.21 -5.95
N GLN A 317 -8.44 -14.61 -5.86
CA GLN A 317 -8.84 -16.00 -5.59
C GLN A 317 -8.28 -16.95 -6.65
N ARG A 318 -8.30 -16.57 -7.94
CA ARG A 318 -7.72 -17.39 -9.01
C ARG A 318 -6.24 -17.66 -8.79
N VAL A 319 -5.49 -16.66 -8.33
CA VAL A 319 -4.07 -16.85 -7.99
C VAL A 319 -3.91 -17.80 -6.81
N GLU A 320 -4.75 -17.72 -5.78
CA GLU A 320 -4.72 -18.64 -4.63
C GLU A 320 -5.03 -20.09 -5.03
N GLU A 321 -6.05 -20.30 -5.87
CA GLU A 321 -6.41 -21.62 -6.40
C GLU A 321 -5.20 -22.26 -7.09
N LEU A 322 -4.48 -21.51 -7.92
CA LEU A 322 -3.29 -22.00 -8.61
C LEU A 322 -2.14 -22.34 -7.64
N HIS A 323 -2.06 -21.69 -6.47
CA HIS A 323 -1.07 -22.02 -5.45
C HIS A 323 -1.43 -23.27 -4.64
N CYS A 324 -2.73 -23.55 -4.49
CA CYS A 324 -3.27 -24.64 -3.69
C CYS A 324 -3.52 -25.92 -4.49
N ASP A 325 -3.72 -25.84 -5.81
CA ASP A 325 -3.97 -26.99 -6.67
C ASP A 325 -2.91 -27.17 -7.78
N PRO A 326 -1.92 -28.07 -7.56
CA PRO A 326 -0.92 -28.41 -8.57
C PRO A 326 -1.48 -28.98 -9.88
N LEU A 327 -2.66 -29.60 -9.86
CA LEU A 327 -3.28 -30.18 -11.06
C LEU A 327 -3.81 -29.09 -12.00
N LEU A 328 -4.33 -27.98 -11.47
CA LEU A 328 -4.73 -26.82 -12.27
C LEU A 328 -3.52 -26.28 -13.04
N VAL A 329 -2.41 -26.08 -12.35
CA VAL A 329 -1.14 -25.60 -12.93
C VAL A 329 -0.64 -26.53 -14.04
N ALA A 330 -0.72 -27.84 -13.82
CA ALA A 330 -0.31 -28.85 -14.79
C ALA A 330 -1.19 -28.83 -16.06
N SER A 331 -2.49 -28.55 -15.93
CA SER A 331 -3.39 -28.49 -17.10
C SER A 331 -3.11 -27.29 -18.01
N ILE A 332 -2.72 -26.15 -17.43
CA ILE A 332 -2.34 -24.92 -18.16
C ILE A 332 -0.97 -25.11 -18.82
N SER A 333 -0.04 -25.77 -18.12
CA SER A 333 1.35 -25.92 -18.57
C SER A 333 1.57 -27.10 -19.53
N ALA A 334 0.58 -27.96 -19.77
CA ALA A 334 0.73 -29.16 -20.58
C ALA A 334 0.77 -28.85 -22.08
N PRO A 335 1.90 -29.06 -22.79
CA PRO A 335 1.99 -28.82 -24.24
C PRO A 335 1.24 -29.87 -25.08
N LEU A 336 0.61 -30.87 -24.45
CA LEU A 336 0.04 -32.06 -25.10
C LEU A 336 -1.23 -31.78 -25.93
N PHE A 337 -1.87 -30.62 -25.80
CA PHE A 337 -3.05 -30.26 -26.60
C PHE A 337 -2.86 -29.07 -27.54
N ALA A 338 -1.74 -28.34 -27.44
CA ALA A 338 -1.49 -27.14 -28.25
C ALA A 338 -1.10 -27.42 -29.72
N ARG A 339 -0.82 -28.68 -30.11
CA ARG A 339 -0.55 -29.07 -31.51
C ARG A 339 -1.03 -30.49 -31.84
N ARG A 340 -2.33 -30.69 -32.05
CA ARG A 340 -2.83 -31.80 -32.89
C ARG A 340 -3.33 -31.27 -34.23
N GLY A 341 -2.38 -30.90 -35.08
CA GLY A 341 -2.60 -30.76 -36.51
C GLY A 341 -1.90 -31.90 -37.26
N PHE A 342 -2.44 -33.11 -37.23
CA PHE A 342 -2.09 -34.28 -38.08
C PHE A 342 -3.26 -35.27 -37.91
N PHE A 343 -4.10 -35.65 -38.88
CA PHE A 343 -3.91 -35.94 -40.30
C PHE A 343 -5.14 -35.47 -41.12
N ARG A 344 -4.93 -34.91 -42.31
CA ARG A 344 -5.83 -35.13 -43.46
C ARG A 344 -5.13 -36.17 -44.35
N LEU A 345 -5.67 -37.37 -44.41
CA LEU A 345 -5.49 -38.29 -45.54
C LEU A 345 -6.70 -38.15 -46.44
#